data_AF-A0A3D0N3J6-F1
#
_entry.id   AF-A0A3D0N3J6-F1
#
_cell.length_a   1.000
_cell.length_b   1.000
_cell.length_c   1.000
_cell.angle_alpha   90.00
_cell.angle_beta   90.00
_cell.angle_gamma   90.00
#
_symmetry.space_group_name_H-M   'P 1'
#
loop_
_entity.id
_entity.type
_entity.pdbx_description
1 polymer ?
#
loop_
_entity_poly.entity_id
_entity_poly.type
_entity_poly.pdbx_seq_one_letter_code
_entity_poly.pdbx_strand_id
1 'polypeptide(L)'
;VLIDKPMVGNLHDLNELQRLQAKHKTLIMGGSSVRYAAEVQELLALRDDMGELGVVWCHGRNDFFNYGIHTVEMFQGLLGAGVRAVEHVGAHGTMDVFRADYADGLPVFFALGAIASPWFISVTAKNGVFERVLSAKDNYRRLIEAFLGAVRSGEPPIALADNLEAIKVSLAAKVSRRDGTICYLEDLTNDERFDGFAFAEEYAKLRQ
;
A
#
# COMPACT_ATOMS: atom_id res chain seq x y z
N VAL A 1 13.08 -2.97 -14.34
CA VAL A 1 11.70 -2.68 -14.77
C VAL A 1 11.05 -1.86 -13.67
N LEU A 2 10.50 -0.69 -14.01
CA LEU A 2 9.73 0.15 -13.09
C LEU A 2 8.26 0.11 -13.51
N ILE A 3 7.37 -0.30 -12.62
CA ILE A 3 5.93 -0.43 -12.87
C ILE A 3 5.19 0.55 -11.96
N ASP A 4 4.38 1.44 -12.53
CA ASP A 4 3.59 2.38 -11.72
C ASP A 4 2.47 1.64 -10.95
N LYS A 5 1.82 2.34 -10.02
CA LYS A 5 0.73 1.79 -9.21
C LYS A 5 -0.60 1.62 -9.98
N PRO A 6 -1.42 0.66 -9.56
CA PRO A 6 -1.00 -0.55 -8.84
C PRO A 6 -0.12 -1.40 -9.77
N MET A 7 0.89 -2.10 -9.23
CA MET A 7 1.82 -2.87 -10.07
C MET A 7 1.11 -3.96 -10.87
N VAL A 8 0.07 -4.56 -10.29
CA VAL A 8 -0.82 -5.57 -10.87
C VAL A 8 -2.19 -5.45 -10.20
N GLY A 9 -3.23 -6.06 -10.77
CA GLY A 9 -4.61 -5.96 -10.27
C GLY A 9 -5.17 -7.21 -9.61
N ASN A 10 -4.46 -8.33 -9.62
CA ASN A 10 -4.98 -9.63 -9.16
C ASN A 10 -3.84 -10.58 -8.75
N LEU A 11 -4.18 -11.68 -8.08
CA LEU A 11 -3.20 -12.66 -7.61
C LEU A 11 -2.51 -13.43 -8.75
N HIS A 12 -3.20 -13.70 -9.86
CA HIS A 12 -2.61 -14.36 -11.02
C HIS A 12 -1.41 -13.56 -11.56
N ASP A 13 -1.61 -12.28 -11.84
CA ASP A 13 -0.59 -11.40 -12.39
C ASP A 13 0.51 -11.10 -11.36
N LEU A 14 0.16 -11.04 -10.07
CA LEU A 14 1.11 -10.96 -8.97
C LEU A 14 2.08 -12.16 -9.00
N ASN A 15 1.54 -13.38 -9.07
CA ASN A 15 2.32 -14.61 -9.11
C ASN A 15 3.14 -14.69 -10.41
N GLU A 16 2.57 -14.25 -11.53
CA GLU A 16 3.28 -14.21 -12.81
C GLU A 16 4.46 -13.23 -12.77
N LEU A 17 4.30 -12.06 -12.14
CA LEU A 17 5.37 -11.08 -12.00
C LEU A 17 6.53 -11.63 -11.14
N GLN A 18 6.23 -12.35 -10.06
CA GLN A 18 7.22 -13.06 -9.25
C GLN A 18 7.93 -14.16 -10.05
N ARG A 19 7.18 -14.96 -10.82
CA ARG A 19 7.73 -16.00 -11.68
C ARG A 19 8.67 -15.42 -12.74
N LEU A 20 8.29 -14.31 -13.36
CA LEU A 20 9.11 -13.59 -14.34
C LEU A 20 10.39 -13.03 -13.71
N GLN A 21 10.30 -12.45 -12.51
CA GLN A 21 11.46 -11.99 -11.76
C GLN A 21 12.46 -13.14 -11.52
N ALA A 22 11.96 -14.29 -11.02
CA ALA A 22 12.80 -15.45 -10.73
C ALA A 22 13.43 -16.04 -11.99
N LYS A 23 12.64 -16.16 -13.07
CA LYS A 23 13.10 -16.71 -14.36
C LYS A 23 14.20 -15.87 -15.00
N HIS A 24 14.03 -14.55 -15.00
CA HIS A 24 14.91 -13.64 -15.72
C HIS A 24 16.00 -13.00 -14.84
N LYS A 25 15.91 -13.17 -13.51
CA LYS A 25 16.77 -12.51 -12.52
C LYS A 25 16.81 -10.99 -12.72
N THR A 26 15.69 -10.43 -13.13
CA THR A 26 15.56 -9.01 -13.47
C THR A 26 15.13 -8.22 -12.25
N LEU A 27 15.71 -7.05 -12.05
CA LEU A 27 15.22 -6.09 -11.06
C LEU A 27 13.84 -5.56 -11.48
N ILE A 28 12.83 -5.85 -10.67
CA ILE A 28 11.47 -5.33 -10.82
C ILE A 28 11.15 -4.54 -9.56
N MET A 29 10.72 -3.31 -9.75
CA MET A 29 10.35 -2.36 -8.73
C MET A 29 9.12 -1.60 -9.20
N GLY A 30 8.37 -1.02 -8.29
CA GLY A 30 7.20 -0.25 -8.66
C GLY A 30 6.30 0.05 -7.49
N GLY A 31 5.05 0.36 -7.83
CA GLY A 31 4.02 0.69 -6.87
C GLY A 31 3.95 2.18 -6.62
N SER A 32 3.35 2.52 -5.50
CA SER A 32 3.01 3.88 -5.16
C SER A 32 4.24 4.68 -4.73
N SER A 33 4.45 5.83 -5.37
CA SER A 33 5.48 6.79 -4.98
C SER A 33 5.33 7.29 -3.53
N VAL A 34 4.13 7.20 -2.94
CA VAL A 34 3.87 7.61 -1.54
C VAL A 34 4.70 6.81 -0.54
N ARG A 35 5.09 5.57 -0.86
CA ARG A 35 6.05 4.79 -0.05
C ARG A 35 7.35 5.57 0.20
N TYR A 36 7.77 6.34 -0.80
CA TYR A 36 9.00 7.12 -0.79
C TYR A 36 8.77 8.60 -0.46
N ALA A 37 7.57 9.01 -0.06
CA ALA A 37 7.30 10.40 0.32
C ALA A 37 8.20 10.85 1.48
N ALA A 38 8.65 12.10 1.45
CA ALA A 38 9.55 12.66 2.47
C ALA A 38 9.05 12.39 3.89
N GLU A 39 7.77 12.60 4.13
CA GLU A 39 7.13 12.45 5.43
C GLU A 39 7.10 11.00 5.92
N VAL A 40 6.93 10.03 5.01
CA VAL A 40 7.02 8.59 5.34
C VAL A 40 8.45 8.23 5.70
N GLN A 41 9.42 8.74 4.95
CA GLN A 41 10.85 8.50 5.21
C GLN A 41 11.33 9.16 6.51
N GLU A 42 10.78 10.32 6.87
CA GLU A 42 11.02 10.96 8.17
C GLU A 42 10.49 10.11 9.33
N LEU A 43 9.28 9.54 9.21
CA LEU A 43 8.75 8.62 10.22
C LEU A 43 9.59 7.35 10.32
N LEU A 44 10.01 6.81 9.17
CA LEU A 44 10.88 5.63 9.13
C LEU A 44 12.22 5.91 9.84
N ALA A 45 12.82 7.08 9.63
CA ALA A 45 14.04 7.49 10.32
C ALA A 45 13.88 7.62 11.84
N LEU A 46 12.66 7.92 12.32
CA LEU A 46 12.33 8.00 13.75
C LEU A 46 11.89 6.66 14.34
N ARG A 47 11.81 5.57 13.55
CA ARG A 47 11.17 4.32 13.97
C ARG A 47 11.76 3.81 15.28
N ASP A 48 13.07 3.76 15.43
CA ASP A 48 13.73 3.26 16.64
C ASP A 48 13.42 4.13 17.87
N ASP A 49 13.33 5.45 17.68
CA ASP A 49 13.00 6.41 18.74
C ASP A 49 11.56 6.27 19.25
N MET A 50 10.65 5.69 18.46
CA MET A 50 9.24 5.49 18.85
C MET A 50 9.09 4.46 19.97
N GLY A 51 10.04 3.52 20.09
CA GLY A 51 9.90 2.35 20.95
C GLY A 51 8.89 1.34 20.41
N GLU A 52 8.19 0.64 21.30
CA GLU A 52 7.14 -0.32 20.94
C GLU A 52 5.93 0.40 20.30
N LEU A 53 5.43 -0.10 19.18
CA LEU A 53 4.28 0.47 18.50
C LEU A 53 2.98 -0.08 19.09
N GLY A 54 2.00 0.79 19.31
CA GLY A 54 0.68 0.41 19.81
C GLY A 54 -0.39 0.32 18.73
N VAL A 55 -0.56 1.38 17.92
CA VAL A 55 -1.55 1.43 16.83
C VAL A 55 -1.15 2.45 15.78
N VAL A 56 -1.46 2.16 14.52
CA VAL A 56 -1.28 3.10 13.40
C VAL A 56 -2.63 3.47 12.81
N TRP A 57 -2.82 4.76 12.56
CA TRP A 57 -4.00 5.31 11.89
C TRP A 57 -3.58 5.95 10.57
N CYS A 58 -4.24 5.54 9.49
CA CYS A 58 -3.98 6.05 8.15
C CYS A 58 -5.27 6.54 7.50
N HIS A 59 -5.15 7.63 6.76
CA HIS A 59 -6.26 8.21 6.03
C HIS A 59 -5.91 8.34 4.56
N GLY A 60 -6.84 7.91 3.70
CA GLY A 60 -6.66 7.72 2.27
C GLY A 60 -7.76 8.30 1.40
N ARG A 61 -7.50 8.32 0.09
CA ARG A 61 -8.40 8.87 -0.91
C ARG A 61 -9.03 7.78 -1.78
N ASN A 62 -10.26 8.03 -2.19
CA ASN A 62 -11.01 7.28 -3.21
C ASN A 62 -11.07 5.75 -2.97
N ASP A 63 -10.82 4.96 -4.01
CA ASP A 63 -11.06 3.52 -4.12
C ASP A 63 -9.91 2.65 -3.58
N PHE A 64 -10.03 1.32 -3.69
CA PHE A 64 -9.05 0.35 -3.20
C PHE A 64 -7.70 0.34 -3.93
N PHE A 65 -7.66 0.59 -5.24
CA PHE A 65 -6.51 0.24 -6.08
C PHE A 65 -5.87 1.42 -6.80
N ASN A 66 -6.63 2.37 -7.32
CA ASN A 66 -6.09 3.50 -8.05
C ASN A 66 -5.49 4.53 -7.09
N TYR A 67 -6.26 5.03 -6.12
CA TYR A 67 -5.74 5.98 -5.11
C TYR A 67 -5.58 5.38 -3.71
N GLY A 68 -6.39 4.39 -3.30
CA GLY A 68 -6.27 3.79 -1.97
C GLY A 68 -5.03 2.93 -1.79
N ILE A 69 -4.45 2.39 -2.87
CA ILE A 69 -3.15 1.70 -2.80
C ILE A 69 -2.06 2.61 -2.23
N HIS A 70 -2.16 3.93 -2.45
CA HIS A 70 -1.23 4.89 -1.83
C HIS A 70 -1.30 4.85 -0.31
N THR A 71 -2.47 4.63 0.27
CA THR A 71 -2.66 4.53 1.72
C THR A 71 -2.08 3.25 2.28
N VAL A 72 -2.24 2.14 1.56
CA VAL A 72 -1.62 0.86 1.91
C VAL A 72 -0.10 0.98 1.87
N GLU A 73 0.43 1.49 0.77
CA GLU A 73 1.87 1.66 0.61
C GLU A 73 2.47 2.78 1.49
N MET A 74 1.66 3.70 1.99
CA MET A 74 2.08 4.71 2.97
C MET A 74 2.46 4.03 4.29
N PHE A 75 1.58 3.21 4.87
CA PHE A 75 1.92 2.53 6.12
C PHE A 75 2.94 1.43 5.92
N GLN A 76 2.93 0.71 4.79
CA GLN A 76 3.98 -0.26 4.49
C GLN A 76 5.33 0.40 4.16
N GLY A 77 5.35 1.69 3.79
CA GLY A 77 6.60 2.45 3.67
C GLY A 77 7.27 2.72 5.02
N LEU A 78 6.48 2.75 6.10
CA LEU A 78 6.98 2.85 7.47
C LEU A 78 7.22 1.47 8.11
N LEU A 79 6.26 0.56 7.98
CA LEU A 79 6.21 -0.70 8.73
C LEU A 79 6.82 -1.88 7.97
N GLY A 80 7.01 -1.75 6.66
CA GLY A 80 7.30 -2.89 5.79
C GLY A 80 6.07 -3.76 5.51
N ALA A 81 6.33 -4.90 4.87
CA ALA A 81 5.35 -5.98 4.70
C ALA A 81 5.17 -6.76 6.02
N GLY A 82 4.16 -7.62 6.09
CA GLY A 82 3.83 -8.42 7.26
C GLY A 82 2.35 -8.39 7.65
N VAL A 83 1.47 -7.79 6.83
CA VAL A 83 0.02 -7.86 7.06
C VAL A 83 -0.45 -9.31 6.94
N ARG A 84 -1.20 -9.78 7.92
CA ARG A 84 -1.77 -11.13 7.95
C ARG A 84 -3.21 -11.16 7.47
N ALA A 85 -4.00 -10.18 7.89
CA ALA A 85 -5.43 -10.13 7.61
C ALA A 85 -5.93 -8.70 7.50
N VAL A 86 -7.07 -8.53 6.81
CA VAL A 86 -7.80 -7.26 6.71
C VAL A 86 -9.26 -7.48 7.08
N GLU A 87 -9.80 -6.55 7.86
CA GLU A 87 -11.20 -6.52 8.26
C GLU A 87 -11.82 -5.17 7.89
N HIS A 88 -13.00 -5.18 7.27
CA HIS A 88 -13.84 -4.00 7.12
C HIS A 88 -14.57 -3.72 8.45
N VAL A 89 -14.26 -2.57 9.05
CA VAL A 89 -14.76 -2.19 10.38
C VAL A 89 -16.09 -1.44 10.27
N GLY A 90 -16.29 -0.68 9.19
CA GLY A 90 -17.53 0.05 8.97
C GLY A 90 -17.42 1.07 7.84
N ALA A 91 -18.56 1.67 7.52
CA ALA A 91 -18.65 2.66 6.46
C ALA A 91 -19.66 3.76 6.82
N HIS A 92 -19.41 4.97 6.35
CA HIS A 92 -20.38 6.07 6.37
C HIS A 92 -20.18 6.99 5.17
N GLY A 93 -21.24 7.21 4.40
CA GLY A 93 -21.15 8.00 3.16
C GLY A 93 -20.20 7.35 2.17
N THR A 94 -19.20 8.11 1.70
CA THR A 94 -18.17 7.58 0.80
C THR A 94 -17.02 6.90 1.53
N MET A 95 -16.95 7.02 2.87
CA MET A 95 -15.82 6.56 3.66
C MET A 95 -16.00 5.09 4.07
N ASP A 96 -14.94 4.32 3.90
CA ASP A 96 -14.80 2.96 4.41
C ASP A 96 -13.61 2.91 5.38
N VAL A 97 -13.77 2.21 6.50
CA VAL A 97 -12.73 2.02 7.52
C VAL A 97 -12.39 0.54 7.62
N PHE A 98 -11.08 0.25 7.64
CA PHE A 98 -10.54 -1.09 7.70
C PHE A 98 -9.52 -1.20 8.83
N ARG A 99 -9.29 -2.43 9.30
CA ARG A 99 -8.15 -2.82 10.12
C ARG A 99 -7.30 -3.81 9.34
N ALA A 100 -6.02 -3.53 9.18
CA ALA A 100 -5.00 -4.49 8.78
C ALA A 100 -4.24 -4.96 10.02
N ASP A 101 -4.25 -6.27 10.27
CA ASP A 101 -3.55 -6.87 11.40
C ASP A 101 -2.20 -7.43 10.92
N TYR A 102 -1.10 -6.90 11.45
CA TYR A 102 0.24 -7.43 11.19
C TYR A 102 0.46 -8.76 11.94
N ALA A 103 1.37 -9.58 11.43
CA ALA A 103 1.68 -10.90 11.99
C ALA A 103 2.21 -10.84 13.44
N ASP A 104 2.86 -9.74 13.83
CA ASP A 104 3.33 -9.48 15.20
C ASP A 104 2.22 -8.95 16.13
N GLY A 105 1.01 -8.75 15.62
CA GLY A 105 -0.15 -8.26 16.36
C GLY A 105 -0.36 -6.75 16.30
N LEU A 106 0.47 -5.98 15.59
CA LEU A 106 0.28 -4.53 15.43
C LEU A 106 -0.97 -4.24 14.57
N PRO A 107 -1.99 -3.54 15.10
CA PRO A 107 -3.14 -3.14 14.30
C PRO A 107 -2.86 -1.82 13.55
N VAL A 108 -3.23 -1.80 12.27
CA VAL A 108 -3.25 -0.60 11.44
C VAL A 108 -4.67 -0.33 10.99
N PHE A 109 -5.24 0.78 11.43
CA PHE A 109 -6.53 1.25 10.94
C PHE A 109 -6.31 2.15 9.75
N PHE A 110 -6.96 1.88 8.64
CA PHE A 110 -6.90 2.73 7.46
C PHE A 110 -8.29 3.04 6.91
N ALA A 111 -8.51 4.32 6.59
CA ALA A 111 -9.73 4.79 5.96
C ALA A 111 -9.50 5.09 4.48
N LEU A 112 -10.47 4.71 3.63
CA LEU A 112 -10.52 5.02 2.21
C LEU A 112 -11.80 5.82 1.90
N GLY A 113 -11.91 6.38 0.70
CA GLY A 113 -13.14 7.03 0.24
C GLY A 113 -13.18 8.55 0.33
N ALA A 114 -12.11 9.20 0.81
CA ALA A 114 -12.06 10.66 0.86
C ALA A 114 -11.88 11.27 -0.53
N ILE A 115 -12.79 12.16 -0.92
CA ILE A 115 -12.79 12.83 -2.24
C ILE A 115 -11.63 13.85 -2.31
N ALA A 116 -11.51 14.69 -1.28
CA ALA A 116 -10.49 15.72 -1.18
C ALA A 116 -9.99 15.82 0.26
N SER A 117 -8.91 15.10 0.55
CA SER A 117 -8.23 15.15 1.84
C SER A 117 -6.75 14.81 1.63
N PRO A 118 -5.83 15.42 2.40
CA PRO A 118 -4.45 14.95 2.38
C PRO A 118 -4.37 13.52 2.90
N TRP A 119 -3.32 12.81 2.47
CA TRP A 119 -2.93 11.59 3.17
C TRP A 119 -2.36 11.94 4.53
N PHE A 120 -2.68 11.13 5.53
CA PHE A 120 -2.24 11.31 6.90
C PHE A 120 -1.90 9.94 7.50
N ILE A 121 -0.86 9.93 8.32
CA ILE A 121 -0.44 8.79 9.12
C ILE A 121 -0.14 9.26 10.55
N SER A 122 -0.65 8.53 11.54
CA SER A 122 -0.33 8.72 12.96
C SER A 122 -0.01 7.39 13.60
N VAL A 123 1.05 7.37 14.38
CA VAL A 123 1.58 6.20 15.08
C VAL A 123 1.55 6.50 16.56
N THR A 124 0.73 5.77 17.31
CA THR A 124 0.81 5.77 18.76
C THR A 124 1.82 4.71 19.17
N ALA A 125 2.85 5.12 19.89
CA ALA A 125 3.94 4.27 20.34
C ALA A 125 4.30 4.56 21.80
N LYS A 126 5.15 3.73 22.38
CA LYS A 126 5.61 3.82 23.77
C LYS A 126 6.15 5.21 24.13
N ASN A 127 6.90 5.81 23.22
CA ASN A 127 7.58 7.08 23.47
C ASN A 127 6.81 8.31 22.96
N GLY A 128 5.57 8.15 22.51
CA GLY A 128 4.71 9.26 22.11
C GLY A 128 3.86 8.98 20.88
N VAL A 129 3.29 10.05 20.33
CA VAL A 129 2.52 10.03 19.09
C VAL A 129 3.34 10.71 17.99
N PHE A 130 3.53 10.00 16.88
CA PHE A 130 4.30 10.46 15.74
C PHE A 130 3.38 10.54 14.53
N GLU A 131 3.20 11.74 13.97
CA GLU A 131 2.24 11.95 12.90
C GLU A 131 2.80 12.79 11.75
N ARG A 132 2.28 12.55 10.55
CA ARG A 132 2.58 13.33 9.36
C ARG A 132 1.34 13.48 8.48
N VAL A 133 1.20 14.68 7.93
CA VAL A 133 0.32 14.97 6.79
C VAL A 133 1.21 15.03 5.55
N LEU A 134 0.89 14.24 4.53
CA LEU A 134 1.72 14.13 3.33
C LEU A 134 1.39 15.26 2.35
N SER A 135 2.42 15.98 1.92
CA SER A 135 2.34 17.02 0.89
C SER A 135 2.38 16.45 -0.54
N ALA A 136 2.90 15.23 -0.72
CA ALA A 136 3.07 14.54 -2.00
C ALA A 136 3.86 15.31 -3.08
N LYS A 137 4.62 16.33 -2.72
CA LYS A 137 5.27 17.24 -3.70
C LYS A 137 6.42 16.61 -4.46
N ASP A 138 7.21 15.75 -3.83
CA ASP A 138 8.45 15.19 -4.40
C ASP A 138 8.49 13.66 -4.40
N ASN A 139 7.37 13.01 -4.08
CA ASN A 139 7.29 11.55 -3.95
C ASN A 139 7.72 10.81 -5.22
N TYR A 140 7.33 11.29 -6.41
CA TYR A 140 7.70 10.66 -7.67
C TYR A 140 9.20 10.81 -7.97
N ARG A 141 9.79 11.97 -7.70
CA ARG A 141 11.25 12.16 -7.80
C ARG A 141 11.98 11.14 -6.92
N ARG A 142 11.54 10.96 -5.68
CA ARG A 142 12.12 9.99 -4.74
C ARG A 142 11.96 8.54 -5.17
N LEU A 143 10.80 8.17 -5.75
CA LEU A 143 10.61 6.86 -6.37
C LEU A 143 11.63 6.61 -7.50
N ILE A 144 11.82 7.60 -8.38
CA ILE A 144 12.79 7.50 -9.47
C ILE A 144 14.23 7.41 -8.92
N GLU A 145 14.57 8.18 -7.89
CA GLU A 145 15.88 8.10 -7.23
C GLU A 145 16.13 6.72 -6.61
N ALA A 146 15.14 6.16 -5.92
CA ALA A 146 15.22 4.81 -5.37
C ALA A 146 15.40 3.76 -6.48
N PHE A 147 14.68 3.89 -7.60
CA PHE A 147 14.85 3.02 -8.76
C PHE A 147 16.24 3.15 -9.41
N LEU A 148 16.75 4.36 -9.57
CA LEU A 148 18.10 4.59 -10.09
C LEU A 148 19.18 4.02 -9.16
N GLY A 149 18.99 4.15 -7.85
CA GLY A 149 19.85 3.50 -6.85
C GLY A 149 19.86 1.99 -7.02
N ALA A 150 18.67 1.39 -7.16
CA ALA A 150 18.48 -0.03 -7.34
C ALA A 150 19.13 -0.57 -8.63
N VAL A 151 19.01 0.17 -9.74
CA VAL A 151 19.68 -0.18 -11.00
C VAL A 151 21.21 -0.12 -10.88
N ARG A 152 21.75 0.82 -10.11
CA ARG A 152 23.20 0.96 -9.90
C ARG A 152 23.76 -0.13 -8.99
N SER A 153 23.05 -0.48 -7.91
CA SER A 153 23.47 -1.52 -6.97
C SER A 153 23.20 -2.93 -7.49
N GLY A 154 22.21 -3.09 -8.37
CA GLY A 154 21.68 -4.40 -8.77
C GLY A 154 20.67 -4.98 -7.78
N GLU A 155 20.33 -4.25 -6.71
CA GLU A 155 19.47 -4.72 -5.62
C GLU A 155 18.26 -3.79 -5.44
N PRO A 156 17.02 -4.33 -5.42
CA PRO A 156 15.84 -3.51 -5.13
C PRO A 156 15.82 -3.09 -3.65
N PRO A 157 15.25 -1.91 -3.31
CA PRO A 157 15.19 -1.45 -1.93
C PRO A 157 14.28 -2.31 -1.03
N ILE A 158 13.36 -3.06 -1.64
CA ILE A 158 12.48 -4.04 -1.00
C ILE A 158 12.33 -5.26 -1.91
N ALA A 159 12.14 -6.44 -1.34
CA ALA A 159 11.86 -7.63 -2.12
C ALA A 159 10.55 -7.46 -2.91
N LEU A 160 10.49 -8.00 -4.13
CA LEU A 160 9.28 -7.88 -4.96
C LEU A 160 8.06 -8.50 -4.27
N ALA A 161 8.24 -9.61 -3.54
CA ALA A 161 7.17 -10.24 -2.79
C ALA A 161 6.57 -9.31 -1.73
N ASP A 162 7.43 -8.62 -0.98
CA ASP A 162 7.04 -7.65 0.05
C ASP A 162 6.36 -6.43 -0.58
N ASN A 163 6.86 -5.95 -1.72
CA ASN A 163 6.23 -4.84 -2.44
C ASN A 163 4.82 -5.20 -2.92
N LEU A 164 4.64 -6.42 -3.41
CA LEU A 164 3.36 -6.91 -3.93
C LEU A 164 2.35 -7.24 -2.82
N GLU A 165 2.73 -7.26 -1.54
CA GLU A 165 1.78 -7.42 -0.43
C GLU A 165 0.70 -6.32 -0.45
N ALA A 166 1.03 -5.10 -0.87
CA ALA A 166 0.05 -4.00 -0.97
C ALA A 166 -1.17 -4.36 -1.84
N ILE A 167 -0.94 -5.15 -2.90
CA ILE A 167 -2.02 -5.66 -3.77
C ILE A 167 -2.89 -6.65 -3.00
N LYS A 168 -2.28 -7.57 -2.24
CA LYS A 168 -3.01 -8.54 -1.41
C LYS A 168 -3.85 -7.84 -0.35
N VAL A 169 -3.30 -6.84 0.33
CA VAL A 169 -4.04 -6.03 1.32
C VAL A 169 -5.24 -5.35 0.68
N SER A 170 -5.07 -4.78 -0.52
CA SER A 170 -6.16 -4.10 -1.24
C SER A 170 -7.25 -5.07 -1.72
N LEU A 171 -6.86 -6.27 -2.17
CA LEU A 171 -7.79 -7.36 -2.50
C LEU A 171 -8.55 -7.83 -1.25
N ALA A 172 -7.85 -8.07 -0.14
CA ALA A 172 -8.44 -8.51 1.12
C ALA A 172 -9.41 -7.47 1.70
N ALA A 173 -9.09 -6.17 1.59
CA ALA A 173 -10.01 -5.10 1.96
C ALA A 173 -11.31 -5.16 1.14
N LYS A 174 -11.20 -5.43 -0.16
CA LYS A 174 -12.35 -5.53 -1.06
C LYS A 174 -13.21 -6.77 -0.77
N VAL A 175 -12.58 -7.92 -0.52
CA VAL A 175 -13.25 -9.17 -0.09
C VAL A 175 -13.93 -8.97 1.26
N SER A 176 -13.21 -8.45 2.25
CA SER A 176 -13.75 -8.23 3.60
C SER A 176 -14.95 -7.29 3.61
N ARG A 177 -14.92 -6.20 2.82
CA ARG A 177 -16.07 -5.29 2.66
C ARG A 177 -17.28 -5.98 2.02
N ARG A 178 -17.05 -6.86 1.04
CA ARG A 178 -18.11 -7.58 0.34
C ARG A 178 -18.78 -8.61 1.25
N ASP A 179 -17.96 -9.37 1.99
CA ASP A 179 -18.42 -10.56 2.71
C ASP A 179 -18.74 -10.27 4.19
N GLY A 180 -18.28 -9.13 4.73
CA GLY A 180 -18.51 -8.74 6.12
C GLY A 180 -17.72 -9.57 7.13
N THR A 181 -16.63 -10.20 6.71
CA THR A 181 -15.78 -11.06 7.53
C THR A 181 -14.31 -10.65 7.42
N ILE A 182 -13.49 -11.07 8.40
CA ILE A 182 -12.03 -10.95 8.30
C ILE A 182 -11.56 -11.75 7.08
N CYS A 183 -10.72 -11.15 6.24
CA CYS A 183 -10.06 -11.80 5.12
C CYS A 183 -8.57 -11.96 5.44
N TYR A 184 -8.10 -13.20 5.59
CA TYR A 184 -6.67 -13.47 5.68
C TYR A 184 -6.03 -13.35 4.30
N LEU A 185 -4.81 -12.83 4.22
CA LEU A 185 -4.12 -12.66 2.93
C LEU A 185 -3.80 -14.01 2.26
N GLU A 186 -3.66 -15.08 3.05
CA GLU A 186 -3.43 -16.44 2.55
C GLU A 186 -4.68 -17.10 1.96
N ASP A 187 -5.87 -16.66 2.36
CA ASP A 187 -7.15 -17.18 1.89
C ASP A 187 -7.62 -16.52 0.59
N LEU A 188 -6.86 -15.55 0.08
CA LEU A 188 -7.21 -14.86 -1.16
C LEU A 188 -7.21 -15.83 -2.36
N THR A 189 -8.31 -15.80 -3.11
CA THR A 189 -8.46 -16.50 -4.38
C THR A 189 -8.35 -15.54 -5.57
N ASN A 190 -8.29 -16.08 -6.79
CA ASN A 190 -8.28 -15.31 -8.02
C ASN A 190 -9.65 -14.70 -8.41
N ASP A 191 -10.70 -14.90 -7.61
CA ASP A 191 -12.04 -14.44 -7.93
C ASP A 191 -12.18 -12.91 -7.81
N GLU A 192 -11.36 -12.30 -6.94
CA GLU A 192 -11.32 -10.86 -6.77
C GLU A 192 -10.21 -10.23 -7.63
N ARG A 193 -10.55 -9.14 -8.33
CA ARG A 193 -9.61 -8.46 -9.23
C ARG A 193 -9.89 -6.97 -9.37
N PHE A 194 -8.84 -6.24 -9.68
CA PHE A 194 -8.88 -4.91 -10.25
C PHE A 194 -8.73 -5.02 -11.78
N ASP A 195 -9.77 -4.61 -12.50
CA ASP A 195 -9.77 -4.61 -13.97
C ASP A 195 -9.11 -3.34 -14.49
N GLY A 196 -7.81 -3.45 -14.82
CA GLY A 196 -7.03 -2.33 -15.32
C GLY A 196 -7.48 -1.82 -16.69
N PHE A 197 -8.09 -2.66 -17.53
CA PHE A 197 -8.59 -2.25 -18.84
C PHE A 197 -9.86 -1.42 -18.70
N ALA A 198 -10.83 -1.91 -17.93
CA ALA A 198 -12.04 -1.17 -17.62
C ALA A 198 -11.70 0.18 -16.95
N PHE A 199 -10.78 0.17 -15.99
CA PHE A 199 -10.30 1.41 -15.36
C PHE A 199 -9.70 2.40 -16.36
N ALA A 200 -8.83 1.93 -17.28
CA ALA A 200 -8.21 2.81 -18.27
C ALA A 200 -9.23 3.47 -19.21
N GLU A 201 -10.26 2.72 -19.63
CA GLU A 201 -11.34 3.25 -20.45
C GLU A 201 -12.16 4.32 -19.72
N GLU A 202 -12.51 4.09 -18.45
CA GLU A 202 -13.22 5.07 -17.62
C GLU A 202 -12.37 6.32 -17.35
N TYR A 203 -11.10 6.12 -17.00
CA TYR A 203 -10.18 7.21 -16.70
C TYR A 203 -9.94 8.13 -17.90
N ALA A 204 -9.88 7.58 -19.11
CA ALA A 204 -9.75 8.36 -20.34
C ALA A 204 -10.95 9.29 -20.58
N LYS A 205 -12.17 8.86 -20.23
CA LYS A 205 -13.40 9.68 -20.38
C LYS A 205 -13.42 10.87 -19.42
N LEU A 206 -12.85 10.74 -18.22
CA LEU A 206 -12.79 11.82 -17.22
C LEU A 206 -11.81 12.96 -17.57
N ARG A 207 -10.95 12.75 -18.57
CA ARG A 207 -9.95 13.72 -19.03
C ARG A 207 -10.32 14.43 -20.35
N GLN A 208 -11.50 14.13 -20.91
CA GLN A 208 -12.09 14.81 -22.06
C GLN A 208 -13.07 15.89 -21.60
#